data_AF-A0A0D2E9M8-F1
#
_entry.id   AF-A0A0D2E9M8-F1
#
_cell.length_a   1.000
_cell.length_b   1.000
_cell.length_c   1.000
_cell.angle_alpha   90.00
_cell.angle_beta   90.00
_cell.angle_gamma   90.00
#
_symmetry.space_group_name_H-M   'P 1'
#
loop_
_entity.id
_entity.type
_entity.pdbx_description
1 polymer ?
#
loop_
_entity_poly.entity_id
_entity_poly.type
_entity_poly.pdbx_seq_one_letter_code
_entity_poly.pdbx_strand_id
1 'polypeptide(L)'
;MAPPVEISIPNTTVSSTSKPYTVYNITIRLPLRSFTVQKRYSDFLDLHTGLTDQVGSPPPASLPAKSWFSKTISNPQLTEERRQALETYLKTINQTDDGRWRTTSVWRAFLNLPSSFASQTSSKAGALHSVITGPGGGGAPITDPVVWLDCHRDLKAQLQDARLNLTNRDQASTLQKQHEASAAAKSSLVKAGTMIKALEEGLANIQKPSEGWGGQKLGEGEIRRRKDLIASAQKDKDGLENLLNAMATKSKLDNAVASMQETQSLMGTKPKAGGRVLGKETAETRELDNHGVLRLQKQKMADQDLDVEELRKIVQRQKELGIAINQELEVQNEMLRMVDEDVDRVQGKINIAKRRVGKIS
;
A
#
# COMPACT_ATOMS: atom_id res chain seq x y z
N MET A 1 13.99 -22.14 -16.95
CA MET A 1 13.81 -21.84 -15.51
C MET A 1 12.60 -22.62 -15.03
N ALA A 2 12.67 -23.31 -13.89
CA ALA A 2 11.53 -24.07 -13.36
C ALA A 2 10.33 -23.15 -13.12
N PRO A 3 9.10 -23.58 -13.40
CA PRO A 3 7.92 -22.74 -13.16
C PRO A 3 7.78 -22.46 -11.65
N PRO A 4 7.51 -21.20 -11.25
CA PRO A 4 7.47 -20.80 -9.84
C PRO A 4 6.27 -21.36 -9.05
N VAL A 5 5.32 -22.03 -9.74
CA VAL A 5 4.17 -22.73 -9.16
C VAL A 5 4.13 -24.13 -9.75
N GLU A 6 3.88 -25.12 -8.90
CA GLU A 6 3.52 -26.47 -9.34
C GLU A 6 2.00 -26.68 -9.21
N ILE A 7 1.36 -27.08 -10.31
CA ILE A 7 -0.09 -27.29 -10.41
C ILE A 7 -0.38 -28.78 -10.64
N SER A 8 -1.31 -29.35 -9.88
CA SER A 8 -1.85 -30.69 -10.12
C SER A 8 -3.35 -30.76 -9.81
N ILE A 9 -4.05 -31.74 -10.35
CA ILE A 9 -5.47 -31.98 -10.04
C ILE A 9 -5.61 -33.40 -9.47
N PRO A 10 -5.21 -33.66 -8.21
CA PRO A 10 -5.06 -35.02 -7.70
C PRO A 10 -6.34 -35.84 -7.68
N ASN A 11 -7.50 -35.21 -7.51
CA ASN A 11 -8.78 -35.91 -7.42
C ASN A 11 -9.97 -35.02 -7.83
N THR A 12 -11.14 -35.65 -7.91
CA THR A 12 -12.42 -35.01 -8.15
C THR A 12 -13.41 -35.37 -7.05
N THR A 13 -14.40 -34.51 -6.83
CA THR A 13 -15.50 -34.75 -5.89
C THR A 13 -16.83 -34.43 -6.55
N VAL A 14 -17.92 -35.00 -6.06
CA VAL A 14 -19.28 -34.69 -6.54
C VAL A 14 -19.90 -33.67 -5.61
N SER A 15 -20.42 -32.58 -6.16
CA SER A 15 -21.13 -31.55 -5.40
C SER A 15 -22.38 -32.10 -4.73
N SER A 16 -22.64 -31.71 -3.48
CA SER A 16 -23.81 -32.08 -2.68
C SER A 16 -25.06 -31.23 -2.96
N THR A 17 -25.08 -30.50 -4.08
CA THR A 17 -26.21 -29.63 -4.47
C THR A 17 -27.35 -30.42 -5.13
N SER A 18 -28.54 -29.80 -5.24
CA SER A 18 -29.73 -30.39 -5.87
C SER A 18 -29.52 -30.82 -7.33
N LYS A 19 -28.53 -30.23 -8.02
CA LYS A 19 -28.03 -30.64 -9.33
C LYS A 19 -26.56 -30.98 -9.20
N PRO A 20 -26.20 -32.25 -8.92
CA PRO A 20 -24.81 -32.62 -8.69
C PRO A 20 -23.96 -32.33 -9.92
N TYR A 21 -22.70 -31.94 -9.69
CA TYR A 21 -21.70 -31.71 -10.72
C TYR A 21 -20.32 -32.13 -10.22
N THR A 22 -19.41 -32.42 -11.15
CA THR A 22 -18.03 -32.79 -10.85
C THR A 22 -17.22 -31.54 -10.49
N VAL A 23 -16.58 -31.59 -9.33
CA VAL A 23 -15.64 -30.59 -8.82
C VAL A 23 -14.23 -31.13 -8.96
N TYR A 24 -13.37 -30.36 -9.60
CA TYR A 24 -11.94 -30.64 -9.73
C TYR A 24 -11.20 -29.95 -8.60
N ASN A 25 -10.48 -30.73 -7.80
CA ASN A 25 -9.67 -30.21 -6.70
C ASN A 25 -8.26 -29.93 -7.23
N ILE A 26 -7.94 -28.67 -7.47
CA ILE A 26 -6.67 -28.22 -8.04
C ILE A 26 -5.72 -27.90 -6.90
N THR A 27 -4.64 -28.64 -6.76
CA THR A 27 -3.59 -28.38 -5.77
C THR A 27 -2.52 -27.47 -6.38
N ILE A 28 -2.23 -26.39 -5.68
CA ILE A 28 -1.26 -25.37 -6.07
C ILE A 28 -0.17 -25.35 -5.02
N ARG A 29 1.06 -25.67 -5.44
CA ARG A 29 2.25 -25.68 -4.59
C ARG A 29 3.16 -24.52 -4.99
N LEU A 30 3.29 -23.56 -4.08
CA LEU A 30 4.24 -22.45 -4.13
C LEU A 30 5.42 -22.77 -3.20
N PRO A 31 6.57 -22.07 -3.33
CA PRO A 31 7.74 -22.31 -2.49
C PRO A 31 7.48 -22.20 -0.98
N LEU A 32 6.53 -21.35 -0.58
CA LEU A 32 6.22 -21.05 0.83
C LEU A 32 4.82 -21.51 1.28
N ARG A 33 3.96 -21.96 0.36
CA ARG A 33 2.57 -22.32 0.68
C ARG A 33 2.03 -23.35 -0.31
N SER A 34 1.18 -24.25 0.17
CA SER A 34 0.32 -25.05 -0.70
C SER A 34 -1.15 -24.86 -0.31
N PHE A 35 -2.03 -24.84 -1.30
CA PHE A 35 -3.47 -24.77 -1.08
C PHE A 35 -4.21 -25.46 -2.23
N THR A 36 -5.49 -25.77 -2.00
CA THR A 36 -6.36 -26.41 -2.98
C THR A 36 -7.48 -25.46 -3.38
N VAL A 37 -7.72 -25.34 -4.68
CA VAL A 37 -8.82 -24.57 -5.26
C VAL A 37 -9.81 -25.54 -5.90
N GLN A 38 -11.09 -25.32 -5.67
CA GLN A 38 -12.16 -26.13 -6.23
C GLN A 38 -12.77 -25.44 -7.43
N LYS A 39 -12.79 -26.10 -8.58
CA LYS A 39 -13.36 -25.56 -9.82
C LYS A 39 -14.27 -26.58 -10.50
N ARG A 40 -15.33 -26.11 -11.16
CA ARG A 40 -16.15 -26.92 -12.07
C ARG A 40 -15.67 -26.74 -13.51
N TYR A 41 -16.06 -27.65 -14.40
CA TYR A 41 -15.64 -27.60 -15.80
C TYR A 41 -15.98 -26.28 -16.52
N SER A 42 -17.14 -25.66 -16.22
CA SER A 42 -17.50 -24.37 -16.82
C SER A 42 -16.54 -23.24 -16.44
N ASP A 43 -15.94 -23.28 -15.25
CA ASP A 43 -14.97 -22.26 -14.83
C ASP A 43 -13.70 -22.34 -15.69
N PHE A 44 -13.35 -23.54 -16.21
CA PHE A 44 -12.24 -23.70 -17.15
C PHE A 44 -12.58 -23.11 -18.53
N LEU A 45 -13.85 -23.20 -18.97
CA LEU A 45 -14.29 -22.54 -20.20
C LEU A 45 -14.16 -21.03 -20.07
N ASP A 46 -14.65 -20.47 -18.96
CA ASP A 46 -14.59 -19.04 -18.67
C ASP A 46 -13.13 -18.57 -18.60
N LEU A 47 -12.24 -19.36 -17.98
CA LEU A 47 -10.80 -19.14 -18.00
C LEU A 47 -10.25 -19.08 -19.43
N HIS A 48 -10.56 -20.07 -20.27
CA HIS A 48 -10.02 -20.14 -21.63
C HIS A 48 -10.48 -18.97 -22.51
N THR A 49 -11.77 -18.61 -22.41
CA THR A 49 -12.32 -17.42 -23.09
C THR A 49 -11.63 -16.15 -22.57
N GLY A 50 -11.57 -15.95 -21.25
CA GLY A 50 -10.94 -14.76 -20.67
C GLY A 50 -9.44 -14.64 -20.96
N LEU A 51 -8.72 -15.76 -21.05
CA LEU A 51 -7.32 -15.78 -21.50
C LEU A 51 -7.19 -15.35 -22.97
N THR A 52 -8.07 -15.85 -23.83
CA THR A 52 -8.07 -15.51 -25.25
C THR A 52 -8.40 -14.04 -25.45
N ASP A 53 -9.38 -13.51 -24.72
CA ASP A 53 -9.81 -12.12 -24.81
C ASP A 53 -8.73 -11.13 -24.32
N GLN A 54 -8.06 -11.42 -23.19
CA GLN A 54 -7.04 -10.53 -22.65
C GLN A 54 -5.73 -10.54 -23.44
N VAL A 55 -5.37 -11.68 -24.04
CA VAL A 55 -4.10 -11.82 -24.77
C VAL A 55 -4.28 -11.55 -26.27
N GLY A 56 -5.49 -11.71 -26.80
CA GLY A 56 -5.77 -11.64 -28.25
C GLY A 56 -5.35 -12.88 -29.03
N SER A 57 -4.94 -13.95 -28.35
CA SER A 57 -4.53 -15.22 -28.96
C SER A 57 -4.92 -16.41 -28.07
N PRO A 58 -5.31 -17.56 -28.66
CA PRO A 58 -5.71 -18.74 -27.89
C PRO A 58 -4.55 -19.27 -27.03
N PRO A 59 -4.83 -19.85 -25.85
CA PRO A 59 -3.82 -20.52 -25.04
C PRO A 59 -3.10 -21.65 -25.80
N PRO A 60 -1.87 -22.01 -25.41
CA PRO A 60 -1.05 -23.04 -26.07
C PRO A 60 -1.64 -24.46 -25.99
N ALA A 61 -2.59 -24.70 -25.10
CA ALA A 61 -3.32 -25.96 -24.98
C ALA A 61 -4.80 -25.75 -25.28
N SER A 62 -5.43 -26.72 -25.95
CA SER A 62 -6.88 -26.75 -26.13
C SER A 62 -7.57 -27.35 -24.90
N LEU A 63 -8.79 -26.91 -24.62
CA LEU A 63 -9.61 -27.51 -23.58
C LEU A 63 -10.21 -28.85 -24.06
N PRO A 64 -10.37 -29.85 -23.17
CA PRO A 64 -11.08 -31.07 -23.52
C PRO A 64 -12.55 -30.74 -23.84
N ALA A 65 -13.09 -31.37 -24.88
CA ALA A 65 -14.44 -31.11 -25.36
C ALA A 65 -15.51 -31.40 -24.31
N LYS A 66 -16.65 -30.69 -24.42
CA LYS A 66 -17.87 -30.99 -23.67
C LYS A 66 -18.36 -32.39 -24.06
N SER A 67 -18.57 -33.26 -23.06
CA SER A 67 -19.20 -34.56 -23.28
C SER A 67 -20.71 -34.34 -23.28
N TRP A 68 -21.31 -34.31 -24.46
CA TRP A 68 -22.75 -34.07 -24.63
C TRP A 68 -23.61 -35.32 -24.43
N PHE A 69 -23.02 -36.51 -24.52
CA PHE A 69 -23.76 -37.79 -24.57
C PHE A 69 -23.60 -38.69 -23.33
N SER A 70 -22.78 -38.30 -22.35
CA SER A 70 -22.61 -39.07 -21.12
C SER A 70 -22.35 -38.14 -19.93
N LYS A 71 -23.18 -38.25 -18.89
CA LYS A 71 -22.97 -37.52 -17.63
C LYS A 71 -21.68 -38.03 -17.01
N THR A 72 -20.69 -37.15 -16.90
CA THR A 72 -19.38 -37.46 -16.32
C THR A 72 -19.51 -37.95 -14.87
N ILE A 73 -20.52 -37.46 -14.16
CA ILE A 73 -20.87 -37.87 -12.79
C ILE A 73 -21.16 -39.37 -12.68
N SER A 74 -21.75 -39.99 -13.70
CA SER A 74 -22.11 -41.42 -13.70
C SER A 74 -21.04 -42.32 -14.32
N ASN A 75 -19.96 -41.76 -14.87
CA ASN A 75 -18.90 -42.53 -15.51
C ASN A 75 -17.52 -42.13 -14.94
N PRO A 76 -16.92 -42.95 -14.07
CA PRO A 76 -15.64 -42.64 -13.43
C PRO A 76 -14.48 -42.56 -14.45
N GLN A 77 -14.53 -43.35 -15.52
CA GLN A 77 -13.48 -43.37 -16.55
C GLN A 77 -13.46 -42.05 -17.34
N LEU A 78 -14.63 -41.54 -17.76
CA LEU A 78 -14.74 -40.24 -18.44
C LEU A 78 -14.40 -39.06 -17.52
N THR A 79 -14.67 -39.19 -16.22
CA THR A 79 -14.27 -38.18 -15.23
C THR A 79 -12.76 -38.12 -15.08
N GLU A 80 -12.11 -39.29 -15.01
CA GLU A 80 -10.66 -39.39 -14.89
C GLU A 80 -9.95 -38.91 -16.16
N GLU A 81 -10.44 -39.29 -17.35
CA GLU A 81 -9.91 -38.80 -18.63
C GLU A 81 -9.99 -37.27 -18.71
N ARG A 82 -11.15 -36.69 -18.34
CA ARG A 82 -11.31 -35.23 -18.30
C ARG A 82 -10.41 -34.59 -17.24
N ARG A 83 -10.25 -35.20 -16.06
CA ARG A 83 -9.36 -34.71 -14.99
C ARG A 83 -7.92 -34.60 -15.50
N GLN A 84 -7.43 -35.65 -16.15
CA GLN A 84 -6.08 -35.69 -16.75
C GLN A 84 -5.92 -34.63 -17.83
N ALA A 85 -6.90 -34.48 -18.73
CA ALA A 85 -6.86 -33.48 -19.79
C ALA A 85 -6.85 -32.04 -19.25
N LEU A 86 -7.64 -31.74 -18.20
CA LEU A 86 -7.65 -30.43 -17.55
C LEU A 86 -6.35 -30.16 -16.78
N GLU A 87 -5.76 -31.19 -16.16
CA GLU A 87 -4.45 -31.06 -15.51
C GLU A 87 -3.36 -30.74 -16.53
N THR A 88 -3.34 -31.45 -17.65
CA THR A 88 -2.43 -31.19 -18.77
C THR A 88 -2.62 -29.76 -19.29
N TYR A 89 -3.85 -29.31 -19.51
CA TYR A 89 -4.16 -27.95 -19.94
C TYR A 89 -3.54 -26.88 -19.02
N LEU A 90 -3.73 -26.99 -17.69
CA LEU A 90 -3.15 -26.05 -16.73
C LEU A 90 -1.62 -26.14 -16.67
N LYS A 91 -1.07 -27.36 -16.69
CA LYS A 91 0.39 -27.58 -16.68
C LYS A 91 1.05 -26.98 -17.91
N THR A 92 0.47 -27.16 -19.10
CA THR A 92 1.00 -26.59 -20.34
C THR A 92 1.06 -25.07 -20.25
N ILE A 93 -0.03 -24.38 -19.88
CA ILE A 93 -0.04 -22.92 -19.72
C ILE A 93 0.99 -22.46 -18.67
N ASN A 94 1.16 -23.24 -17.61
CA ASN A 94 2.09 -22.93 -16.54
C ASN A 94 3.58 -23.11 -16.93
N GLN A 95 3.87 -24.07 -17.83
CA GLN A 95 5.22 -24.46 -18.24
C GLN A 95 5.69 -23.80 -19.54
N THR A 96 4.78 -23.26 -20.35
CA THR A 96 5.15 -22.55 -21.59
C THR A 96 6.08 -21.37 -21.29
N ASP A 97 7.16 -21.25 -22.07
CA ASP A 97 8.15 -20.17 -21.95
C ASP A 97 7.51 -18.78 -22.07
N ASP A 98 6.52 -18.68 -22.95
CA ASP A 98 5.70 -17.49 -23.12
C ASP A 98 4.77 -17.25 -21.92
N GLY A 99 5.09 -16.20 -21.15
CA GLY A 99 4.41 -15.86 -19.91
C GLY A 99 3.13 -15.05 -20.07
N ARG A 100 2.73 -14.66 -21.30
CA ARG A 100 1.63 -13.70 -21.51
C ARG A 100 0.29 -14.15 -20.92
N TRP A 101 0.00 -15.44 -20.93
CA TRP A 101 -1.23 -15.99 -20.32
C TRP A 101 -1.13 -16.04 -18.79
N ARG A 102 0.07 -16.23 -18.22
CA ARG A 102 0.31 -16.33 -16.77
C ARG A 102 0.24 -14.99 -16.04
N THR A 103 0.49 -13.89 -16.74
CA THR A 103 0.45 -12.52 -16.17
C THR A 103 -0.97 -11.94 -16.11
N THR A 104 -1.91 -12.53 -16.87
CA THR A 104 -3.32 -12.10 -16.91
C THR A 104 -3.98 -12.12 -15.54
N SER A 105 -4.98 -11.25 -15.34
CA SER A 105 -5.75 -11.25 -14.11
C SER A 105 -6.67 -12.47 -14.01
N VAL A 106 -7.16 -12.98 -15.15
CA VAL A 106 -8.05 -14.15 -15.23
C VAL A 106 -7.32 -15.41 -14.75
N TRP A 107 -6.07 -15.63 -15.17
CA TRP A 107 -5.25 -16.76 -14.69
C TRP A 107 -5.06 -16.74 -13.18
N ARG A 108 -4.71 -15.57 -12.64
CA ARG A 108 -4.49 -15.38 -11.20
C ARG A 108 -5.76 -15.60 -10.39
N ALA A 109 -6.88 -15.02 -10.82
CA ALA A 109 -8.17 -15.17 -10.17
C ALA A 109 -8.68 -16.63 -10.23
N PHE A 110 -8.46 -17.33 -11.35
CA PHE A 110 -8.83 -18.72 -11.47
C PHE A 110 -8.07 -19.61 -10.48
N LEU A 111 -6.76 -19.40 -10.35
CA LEU A 111 -5.90 -20.18 -9.45
C LEU A 111 -5.85 -19.64 -8.01
N ASN A 112 -6.59 -18.58 -7.67
CA ASN A 112 -6.48 -17.86 -6.39
C ASN A 112 -5.02 -17.55 -6.01
N LEU A 113 -4.19 -17.18 -6.99
CA LEU A 113 -2.78 -16.87 -6.73
C LEU A 113 -2.66 -15.52 -6.00
N PRO A 114 -1.84 -15.42 -4.93
CA PRO A 114 -1.60 -14.15 -4.24
C PRO A 114 -1.09 -13.07 -5.19
N SER A 115 -1.45 -11.81 -4.96
CA SER A 115 -0.93 -10.67 -5.74
C SER A 115 0.60 -10.55 -5.67
N SER A 116 1.22 -11.02 -4.59
CA SER A 116 2.68 -11.14 -4.45
C SER A 116 3.31 -12.13 -5.44
N PHE A 117 2.53 -13.03 -6.05
CA PHE A 117 2.99 -13.92 -7.11
C PHE A 117 3.23 -13.17 -8.44
N ALA A 118 2.52 -12.05 -8.67
CA ALA A 118 2.86 -11.13 -9.76
C ALA A 118 4.23 -10.44 -9.54
N SER A 119 4.74 -10.42 -8.30
CA SER A 119 6.00 -9.78 -7.92
C SER A 119 7.25 -10.54 -8.40
N GLN A 120 7.13 -11.79 -8.86
CA GLN A 120 8.27 -12.54 -9.41
C GLN A 120 8.53 -12.23 -10.90
N THR A 121 7.54 -11.72 -11.63
CA THR A 121 7.68 -11.36 -13.05
C THR A 121 7.48 -9.87 -13.33
N SER A 122 6.99 -9.12 -12.34
CA SER A 122 6.89 -7.66 -12.39
C SER A 122 7.40 -7.08 -11.08
N SER A 123 8.22 -6.03 -11.16
CA SER A 123 8.76 -5.32 -10.01
C SER A 123 7.66 -4.94 -9.01
N LYS A 124 7.98 -4.86 -7.71
CA LYS A 124 7.05 -4.37 -6.65
C LYS A 124 6.32 -3.07 -7.02
N ALA A 125 6.89 -2.28 -7.94
CA ALA A 125 6.27 -1.11 -8.55
C ALA A 125 5.03 -1.41 -9.41
N GLY A 126 4.91 -2.57 -10.06
CA GLY A 126 3.83 -2.90 -11.02
C GLY A 126 2.47 -3.22 -10.39
N ALA A 127 2.46 -3.89 -9.23
CA ALA A 127 1.22 -4.13 -8.46
C ALA A 127 0.69 -2.82 -7.86
N LEU A 128 1.60 -1.97 -7.36
CA LEU A 128 1.30 -0.60 -6.93
C LEU A 128 0.85 0.30 -8.10
N HIS A 129 1.47 0.20 -9.28
CA HIS A 129 1.07 0.90 -10.50
C HIS A 129 -0.35 0.47 -10.92
N SER A 130 -0.67 -0.82 -10.88
CA SER A 130 -2.03 -1.29 -11.17
C SER A 130 -3.10 -0.79 -10.18
N VAL A 131 -2.73 -0.40 -8.95
CA VAL A 131 -3.64 0.18 -7.95
C VAL A 131 -3.68 1.72 -8.02
N ILE A 132 -2.57 2.36 -8.41
CA ILE A 132 -2.36 3.82 -8.34
C ILE A 132 -2.52 4.53 -9.70
N THR A 133 -2.19 3.90 -10.83
CA THR A 133 -2.07 4.57 -12.16
C THR A 133 -2.98 4.03 -13.25
N GLY A 134 -4.02 3.25 -12.89
CA GLY A 134 -5.12 3.00 -13.82
C GLY A 134 -5.69 4.34 -14.33
N PRO A 135 -5.93 4.51 -15.64
CA PRO A 135 -6.47 5.76 -16.17
C PRO A 135 -7.81 6.06 -15.47
N GLY A 136 -7.83 7.11 -14.64
CA GLY A 136 -8.99 7.47 -13.80
C GLY A 136 -8.83 7.26 -12.29
N GLY A 137 -7.66 6.82 -11.80
CA GLY A 137 -7.40 6.71 -10.34
C GLY A 137 -8.13 5.55 -9.65
N GLY A 138 -8.73 4.63 -10.41
CA GLY A 138 -9.31 3.38 -9.93
C GLY A 138 -8.49 2.21 -10.42
N GLY A 139 -7.59 1.71 -9.57
CA GLY A 139 -7.00 0.39 -9.79
C GLY A 139 -8.03 -0.73 -9.73
N ALA A 140 -7.63 -1.96 -10.07
CA ALA A 140 -8.52 -3.12 -9.97
C ALA A 140 -9.14 -3.21 -8.55
N PRO A 141 -10.46 -3.42 -8.42
CA PRO A 141 -11.13 -3.40 -7.13
C PRO A 141 -10.53 -4.47 -6.21
N ILE A 142 -10.23 -4.09 -4.96
CA ILE A 142 -9.74 -5.04 -3.95
C ILE A 142 -10.91 -5.98 -3.62
N THR A 143 -10.80 -7.25 -4.01
CA THR A 143 -11.83 -8.27 -3.78
C THR A 143 -11.37 -9.40 -2.86
N ASP A 144 -10.08 -9.46 -2.54
CA ASP A 144 -9.47 -10.51 -1.71
C ASP A 144 -9.13 -9.99 -0.31
N PRO A 145 -9.57 -10.68 0.76
CA PRO A 145 -9.16 -10.41 2.14
C PRO A 145 -7.66 -10.29 2.37
N VAL A 146 -6.81 -11.04 1.66
CA VAL A 146 -5.36 -11.03 1.83
C VAL A 146 -4.74 -9.79 1.17
N VAL A 147 -5.16 -9.48 -0.07
CA VAL A 147 -4.73 -8.28 -0.80
C VAL A 147 -5.06 -7.01 -0.02
N TRP A 148 -6.20 -7.00 0.67
CA TRP A 148 -6.56 -5.88 1.55
C TRP A 148 -5.52 -5.64 2.66
N LEU A 149 -4.99 -6.69 3.28
CA LEU A 149 -3.96 -6.56 4.34
C LEU A 149 -2.62 -6.08 3.77
N ASP A 150 -2.27 -6.52 2.56
CA ASP A 150 -1.07 -6.05 1.87
C ASP A 150 -1.18 -4.56 1.53
N CYS A 151 -2.30 -4.13 0.95
CA CYS A 151 -2.58 -2.72 0.69
C CYS A 151 -2.58 -1.89 1.98
N HIS A 152 -3.05 -2.44 3.10
CA HIS A 152 -2.97 -1.76 4.40
C HIS A 152 -1.51 -1.61 4.89
N ARG A 153 -0.66 -2.62 4.70
CA ARG A 153 0.77 -2.53 5.03
C ARG A 153 1.46 -1.44 4.21
N ASP A 154 1.13 -1.33 2.93
CA ASP A 154 1.69 -0.29 2.05
C ASP A 154 1.18 1.10 2.44
N LEU A 155 -0.09 1.23 2.86
CA LEU A 155 -0.63 2.47 3.43
C LEU A 155 0.18 2.90 4.67
N LYS A 156 0.49 1.95 5.56
CA LYS A 156 1.33 2.22 6.74
C LYS A 156 2.73 2.73 6.32
N ALA A 157 3.33 2.15 5.28
CA ALA A 157 4.60 2.61 4.74
C ALA A 157 4.51 4.04 4.19
N GLN A 158 3.46 4.39 3.44
CA GLN A 158 3.26 5.77 2.94
C GLN A 158 3.08 6.79 4.08
N LEU A 159 2.37 6.42 5.16
CA LEU A 159 2.24 7.28 6.35
C LEU A 159 3.59 7.44 7.07
N GLN A 160 4.42 6.39 7.12
CA GLN A 160 5.78 6.47 7.67
C GLN A 160 6.69 7.35 6.81
N ASP A 161 6.65 7.21 5.48
CA ASP A 161 7.39 8.07 4.55
C ASP A 161 6.98 9.54 4.69
N ALA A 162 5.69 9.83 4.85
CA ALA A 162 5.20 11.17 5.10
C ALA A 162 5.79 11.75 6.41
N ARG A 163 5.80 10.96 7.49
CA ARG A 163 6.42 11.35 8.78
C ARG A 163 7.90 11.66 8.64
N LEU A 164 8.66 10.78 7.98
CA LEU A 164 10.09 10.95 7.77
C LEU A 164 10.39 12.21 6.97
N ASN A 165 9.63 12.48 5.90
CA ASN A 165 9.80 13.67 5.09
C ASN A 165 9.46 14.96 5.86
N LEU A 166 8.46 14.93 6.74
CA LEU A 166 8.16 16.06 7.63
C LEU A 166 9.27 16.33 8.64
N THR A 167 9.89 15.29 9.19
CA THR A 167 11.07 15.43 10.05
C THR A 167 12.28 15.97 9.28
N ASN A 168 12.54 15.44 8.08
CA ASN A 168 13.63 15.90 7.22
C ASN A 168 13.46 17.36 6.80
N ARG A 169 12.22 17.80 6.56
CA ARG A 169 11.90 19.21 6.31
C ARG A 169 12.30 20.08 7.50
N ASP A 170 11.98 19.65 8.72
CA ASP A 170 12.28 20.44 9.93
C ASP A 170 13.78 20.54 10.19
N GLN A 171 14.52 19.47 9.92
CA GLN A 171 15.98 19.44 10.05
C GLN A 171 16.70 20.13 8.88
N ALA A 172 16.01 20.44 7.79
CA ALA A 172 16.63 21.05 6.62
C ALA A 172 16.98 22.52 6.88
N SER A 173 18.27 22.83 6.73
CA SER A 173 18.80 24.19 6.89
C SER A 173 18.55 25.10 5.67
N THR A 174 18.18 24.54 4.51
CA THR A 174 17.95 25.32 3.28
C THR A 174 16.50 25.28 2.85
N LEU A 175 15.97 26.43 2.39
CA LEU A 175 14.61 26.54 1.88
C LEU A 175 14.30 25.53 0.76
N GLN A 176 15.27 25.28 -0.12
CA GLN A 176 15.08 24.32 -1.22
C GLN A 176 14.86 22.89 -0.72
N LYS A 177 15.64 22.44 0.27
CA LYS A 177 15.46 21.12 0.89
C LYS A 177 14.17 21.04 1.69
N GLN A 178 13.76 22.13 2.35
CA GLN A 178 12.46 22.21 3.02
C GLN A 178 11.30 22.04 2.04
N HIS A 179 11.35 22.71 0.89
CA HIS A 179 10.32 22.59 -0.15
C HIS A 179 10.27 21.19 -0.77
N GLU A 180 11.42 20.59 -1.08
CA GLU A 180 11.52 19.23 -1.60
C GLU A 180 10.91 18.20 -0.63
N ALA A 181 11.33 18.27 0.65
CA ALA A 181 10.80 17.39 1.70
C ALA A 181 9.29 17.62 1.93
N SER A 182 8.82 18.86 1.84
CA SER A 182 7.37 19.18 1.91
C SER A 182 6.59 18.57 0.74
N ALA A 183 7.15 18.62 -0.47
CA ALA A 183 6.54 18.04 -1.66
C ALA A 183 6.51 16.50 -1.58
N ALA A 184 7.58 15.87 -1.09
CA ALA A 184 7.66 14.43 -0.87
C ALA A 184 6.65 13.97 0.21
N ALA A 185 6.54 14.70 1.31
CA ALA A 185 5.53 14.46 2.34
C ALA A 185 4.10 14.56 1.77
N LYS A 186 3.81 15.62 1.01
CA LYS A 186 2.51 15.82 0.36
C LYS A 186 2.17 14.69 -0.62
N SER A 187 3.13 14.27 -1.43
CA SER A 187 2.97 13.16 -2.38
C SER A 187 2.59 11.86 -1.67
N SER A 188 3.27 11.56 -0.55
CA SER A 188 2.99 10.38 0.27
C SER A 188 1.61 10.45 0.93
N LEU A 189 1.18 11.63 1.41
CA LEU A 189 -0.16 11.84 1.99
C LEU A 189 -1.29 11.70 0.96
N VAL A 190 -1.07 12.17 -0.27
CA VAL A 190 -2.03 11.97 -1.38
C VAL A 190 -2.19 10.49 -1.68
N LYS A 191 -1.08 9.75 -1.82
CA LYS A 191 -1.11 8.29 -2.02
C LYS A 191 -1.80 7.57 -0.86
N ALA A 192 -1.51 7.94 0.38
CA ALA A 192 -2.19 7.40 1.55
C ALA A 192 -3.72 7.63 1.47
N GLY A 193 -4.14 8.82 1.05
CA GLY A 193 -5.55 9.15 0.81
C GLY A 193 -6.22 8.28 -0.25
N THR A 194 -5.55 8.02 -1.37
CA THR A 194 -6.09 7.13 -2.41
C THR A 194 -6.18 5.67 -1.92
N MET A 195 -5.19 5.22 -1.15
CA MET A 195 -5.17 3.85 -0.61
C MET A 195 -6.25 3.63 0.45
N ILE A 196 -6.53 4.64 1.30
CA ILE A 196 -7.64 4.59 2.26
C ILE A 196 -8.97 4.37 1.53
N LYS A 197 -9.26 5.16 0.49
CA LYS A 197 -10.49 4.99 -0.32
C LYS A 197 -10.57 3.60 -0.95
N ALA A 198 -9.47 3.13 -1.54
CA ALA A 198 -9.41 1.79 -2.14
C ALA A 198 -9.64 0.67 -1.10
N LEU A 199 -9.13 0.82 0.12
CA LEU A 199 -9.35 -0.13 1.22
C LEU A 199 -10.79 -0.11 1.75
N GLU A 200 -11.44 1.06 1.79
CA GLU A 200 -12.86 1.19 2.15
C GLU A 200 -13.76 0.49 1.12
N GLU A 201 -13.55 0.80 -0.17
CA GLU A 201 -14.24 0.15 -1.28
C GLU A 201 -13.95 -1.35 -1.32
N GLY A 202 -12.70 -1.74 -1.05
CA GLY A 202 -12.27 -3.12 -0.96
C GLY A 202 -12.99 -3.89 0.14
N LEU A 203 -13.11 -3.29 1.33
CA LEU A 203 -13.82 -3.89 2.45
C LEU A 203 -15.31 -4.07 2.12
N ALA A 204 -15.93 -3.09 1.46
CA ALA A 204 -17.31 -3.21 0.99
C ALA A 204 -17.48 -4.31 -0.07
N ASN A 205 -16.52 -4.47 -0.98
CA ASN A 205 -16.54 -5.51 -2.01
C ASN A 205 -16.32 -6.91 -1.44
N ILE A 206 -15.43 -7.08 -0.46
CA ILE A 206 -15.21 -8.35 0.27
C ILE A 206 -16.47 -8.75 1.06
N GLN A 207 -17.26 -7.77 1.51
CA GLN A 207 -18.48 -8.01 2.27
C GLN A 207 -19.67 -8.43 1.38
N LYS A 208 -19.65 -8.09 0.08
CA LYS A 208 -20.70 -8.50 -0.85
C LYS A 208 -20.73 -10.03 -0.96
N PRO A 209 -21.92 -10.66 -0.95
CA PRO A 209 -22.01 -12.09 -1.16
C PRO A 209 -21.47 -12.42 -2.55
N SER A 210 -20.37 -13.16 -2.60
CA SER A 210 -19.95 -13.82 -3.84
C SER A 210 -21.00 -14.88 -4.17
N GLU A 211 -21.60 -14.81 -5.36
CA GLU A 211 -22.49 -15.86 -5.87
C GLU A 211 -21.75 -17.18 -6.19
N GLY A 212 -20.48 -17.30 -5.83
CA GLY A 212 -19.65 -18.49 -6.00
C GLY A 212 -19.34 -19.21 -4.68
N TRP A 213 -19.56 -20.53 -4.68
CA TRP A 213 -19.11 -21.46 -3.63
C TRP A 213 -17.60 -21.32 -3.39
N GLY A 214 -17.22 -20.72 -2.26
CA GLY A 214 -15.82 -20.51 -1.88
C GLY A 214 -15.45 -19.08 -1.47
N GLY A 215 -16.38 -18.13 -1.54
CA GLY A 215 -16.19 -16.79 -0.97
C GLY A 215 -16.06 -16.87 0.54
N GLN A 216 -14.83 -16.83 1.06
CA GLN A 216 -14.54 -16.79 2.48
C GLN A 216 -15.05 -15.46 3.04
N LYS A 217 -16.34 -15.42 3.41
CA LYS A 217 -16.96 -14.24 4.00
C LYS A 217 -16.19 -13.88 5.26
N LEU A 218 -15.72 -12.64 5.32
CA LEU A 218 -14.99 -12.14 6.46
C LEU A 218 -15.90 -12.18 7.69
N GLY A 219 -15.41 -12.72 8.81
CA GLY A 219 -16.17 -12.73 10.06
C GLY A 219 -16.43 -11.32 10.55
N GLU A 220 -17.54 -11.10 11.27
CA GLU A 220 -17.95 -9.77 11.74
C GLU A 220 -16.88 -9.07 12.58
N GLY A 221 -16.16 -9.82 13.43
CA GLY A 221 -15.04 -9.29 14.21
C GLY A 221 -13.85 -8.84 13.36
N GLU A 222 -13.55 -9.54 12.28
CA GLU A 222 -12.47 -9.15 11.35
C GLU A 222 -12.89 -7.95 10.50
N ILE A 223 -14.18 -7.83 10.12
CA ILE A 223 -14.70 -6.62 9.48
C ILE A 223 -14.54 -5.42 10.41
N ARG A 224 -14.91 -5.57 11.68
CA ARG A 224 -14.75 -4.52 12.68
C ARG A 224 -13.29 -4.10 12.83
N ARG A 225 -12.39 -5.08 13.00
CA ARG A 225 -10.94 -4.84 13.06
C ARG A 225 -10.42 -4.05 11.85
N ARG A 226 -10.87 -4.38 10.64
CA ARG A 226 -10.46 -3.68 9.41
C ARG A 226 -11.00 -2.25 9.32
N LYS A 227 -12.22 -2.01 9.81
CA LYS A 227 -12.75 -0.64 9.95
C LYS A 227 -11.92 0.17 10.95
N ASP A 228 -11.55 -0.42 12.07
CA ASP A 228 -10.72 0.23 13.09
C ASP A 228 -9.33 0.59 12.54
N LEU A 229 -8.73 -0.30 11.73
CA LEU A 229 -7.47 -0.04 11.02
C LEU A 229 -7.57 1.14 10.04
N ILE A 230 -8.63 1.20 9.23
CA ILE A 230 -8.88 2.33 8.32
C ILE A 230 -9.07 3.64 9.10
N ALA A 231 -9.88 3.63 10.15
CA ALA A 231 -10.15 4.80 10.97
C ALA A 231 -8.86 5.34 11.65
N SER A 232 -8.00 4.44 12.13
CA SER A 232 -6.68 4.80 12.65
C SER A 232 -5.82 5.46 11.58
N ALA A 233 -5.77 4.89 10.37
CA ALA A 233 -4.97 5.44 9.28
C ALA A 233 -5.49 6.79 8.77
N GLN A 234 -6.81 7.01 8.79
CA GLN A 234 -7.43 8.30 8.49
C GLN A 234 -6.99 9.37 9.49
N LYS A 235 -7.12 9.07 10.79
CA LYS A 235 -6.69 9.98 11.85
C LYS A 235 -5.21 10.35 11.73
N ASP A 236 -4.37 9.35 11.43
CA ASP A 236 -2.94 9.55 11.22
C ASP A 236 -2.66 10.46 10.01
N LYS A 237 -3.31 10.20 8.87
CA LYS A 237 -3.21 11.03 7.66
C LYS A 237 -3.60 12.48 7.95
N ASP A 238 -4.76 12.69 8.56
CA ASP A 238 -5.29 14.02 8.85
C ASP A 238 -4.39 14.78 9.84
N GLY A 239 -3.84 14.08 10.83
CA GLY A 239 -2.84 14.63 11.74
C GLY A 239 -1.58 15.13 11.01
N LEU A 240 -1.08 14.35 10.06
CA LEU A 240 0.10 14.70 9.26
C LEU A 240 -0.17 15.82 8.25
N GLU A 241 -1.36 15.85 7.64
CA GLU A 241 -1.79 16.95 6.77
C GLU A 241 -1.91 18.27 7.56
N ASN A 242 -2.48 18.23 8.76
CA ASN A 242 -2.57 19.40 9.64
C ASN A 242 -1.19 19.90 10.06
N LEU A 243 -0.24 18.99 10.31
CA LEU A 243 1.14 19.35 10.62
C LEU A 243 1.84 19.98 9.41
N LEU A 244 1.69 19.39 8.22
CA LEU A 244 2.24 19.95 6.97
C LEU A 244 1.71 21.38 6.73
N ASN A 245 0.41 21.60 6.94
CA ASN A 245 -0.21 22.90 6.79
C ASN A 245 0.29 23.91 7.84
N ALA A 246 0.40 23.51 9.11
CA ALA A 246 0.93 24.37 10.18
C ALA A 246 2.40 24.76 9.94
N MET A 247 3.20 23.84 9.39
CA MET A 247 4.58 24.16 9.01
C MET A 247 4.66 25.12 7.82
N ALA A 248 3.73 25.01 6.86
CA ALA A 248 3.65 25.92 5.72
C ALA A 248 3.18 27.32 6.14
N THR A 249 2.26 27.44 7.10
CA THR A 249 1.85 28.74 7.67
C THR A 249 3.00 29.40 8.42
N LYS A 250 3.71 28.65 9.28
CA LYS A 250 4.92 29.14 9.98
C LYS A 250 5.97 29.68 9.00
N SER A 251 6.29 28.93 7.94
CA SER A 251 7.28 29.37 6.95
C SER A 251 6.88 30.65 6.22
N LYS A 252 5.58 30.88 5.97
CA LYS A 252 5.08 32.14 5.39
C LYS A 252 5.21 33.30 6.37
N LEU A 253 4.91 33.05 7.65
CA LEU A 253 5.06 34.05 8.71
C LEU A 253 6.53 34.45 8.89
N ASP A 254 7.44 33.48 8.98
CA ASP A 254 8.89 33.71 9.09
C ASP A 254 9.41 34.55 7.90
N ASN A 255 8.96 34.25 6.68
CA ASN A 255 9.32 35.02 5.49
C ASN A 255 8.72 36.45 5.50
N ALA A 256 7.49 36.63 5.98
CA ALA A 256 6.88 37.95 6.10
C ALA A 256 7.66 38.82 7.09
N VAL A 257 7.98 38.28 8.27
CA VAL A 257 8.79 38.96 9.30
C VAL A 257 10.18 39.32 8.77
N ALA A 258 10.86 38.39 8.09
CA ALA A 258 12.16 38.64 7.47
C ALA A 258 12.09 39.72 6.39
N SER A 259 11.06 39.71 5.53
CA SER A 259 10.88 40.73 4.49
C SER A 259 10.61 42.13 5.06
N MET A 260 9.91 42.22 6.19
CA MET A 260 9.69 43.50 6.89
C MET A 260 11.00 44.06 7.43
N GLN A 261 11.85 43.21 8.03
CA GLN A 261 13.19 43.62 8.50
C GLN A 261 14.15 43.98 7.35
N GLU A 262 14.12 43.24 6.24
CA GLU A 262 14.97 43.49 5.07
C GLU A 262 14.54 44.76 4.32
N THR A 263 13.24 44.98 4.12
CA THR A 263 12.70 46.21 3.53
C THR A 263 13.04 47.43 4.39
N GLN A 264 12.99 47.29 5.72
CA GLN A 264 13.41 48.33 6.65
C GLN A 264 14.92 48.64 6.60
N SER A 265 15.74 47.65 6.27
CA SER A 265 17.19 47.81 6.06
C SER A 265 17.52 48.47 4.70
N LEU A 266 16.79 48.10 3.64
CA LEU A 266 17.01 48.57 2.27
C LEU A 266 16.41 49.95 1.98
N MET A 267 15.30 50.33 2.62
CA MET A 267 14.71 51.68 2.56
C MET A 267 15.45 52.69 3.44
N GLY A 268 16.78 52.56 3.56
CA GLY A 268 17.68 53.59 4.08
C GLY A 268 17.66 54.84 3.20
N THR A 269 16.57 55.59 3.23
CA THR A 269 16.47 56.94 2.67
C THR A 269 17.52 57.81 3.34
N LYS A 270 18.49 58.30 2.57
CA LYS A 270 19.47 59.30 3.01
C LYS A 270 18.74 60.47 3.69
N PRO A 271 19.03 60.80 4.96
CA PRO A 271 18.39 61.94 5.59
C PRO A 271 18.96 63.23 5.02
N LYS A 272 18.07 64.13 4.59
CA LYS A 272 18.39 65.56 4.45
C LYS A 272 18.80 66.08 5.83
N ALA A 273 19.90 66.82 5.88
CA ALA A 273 20.50 67.36 7.08
C ALA A 273 19.50 68.20 7.91
N GLY A 274 19.43 67.92 9.21
CA GLY A 274 18.75 68.77 10.19
C GLY A 274 18.37 68.04 11.48
N GLY A 275 19.18 68.20 12.53
CA GLY A 275 18.85 67.82 13.91
C GLY A 275 19.50 66.53 14.41
N ARG A 276 20.30 66.62 15.48
CA ARG A 276 20.90 65.46 16.16
C ARG A 276 19.79 64.64 16.82
N VAL A 277 19.36 63.56 16.17
CA VAL A 277 18.56 62.51 16.79
C VAL A 277 19.52 61.41 17.25
N LEU A 278 19.46 61.08 18.54
CA LEU A 278 20.32 60.06 19.16
C LEU A 278 19.74 58.67 18.89
N GLY A 279 19.98 58.12 17.70
CA GLY A 279 19.56 56.77 17.31
C GLY A 279 18.80 56.71 15.97
N LYS A 280 18.78 55.54 15.33
CA LYS A 280 18.01 55.28 14.11
C LYS A 280 16.59 54.84 14.50
N GLU A 281 15.60 55.72 14.36
CA GLU A 281 14.19 55.36 14.53
C GLU A 281 13.63 54.63 13.30
N THR A 282 12.67 53.73 13.53
CA THR A 282 11.96 52.97 12.49
C THR A 282 10.81 53.81 11.92
N ALA A 283 10.43 53.62 10.65
CA ALA A 283 9.29 54.31 10.05
C ALA A 283 7.99 54.17 10.88
N GLU A 284 7.77 53.01 11.53
CA GLU A 284 6.64 52.78 12.44
C GLU A 284 6.71 53.57 13.76
N THR A 285 7.90 53.84 14.31
CA THR A 285 8.04 54.53 15.60
C THR A 285 8.25 56.04 15.45
N ARG A 286 8.56 56.50 14.23
CA ARG A 286 8.87 57.91 13.93
C ARG A 286 7.67 58.86 14.10
N GLU A 287 6.46 58.37 13.90
CA GLU A 287 5.23 59.17 14.00
C GLU A 287 4.53 59.03 15.37
N LEU A 288 5.07 58.18 16.26
CA LEU A 288 4.47 57.86 17.54
C LEU A 288 5.12 58.66 18.67
N ASP A 289 4.30 59.18 19.60
CA ASP A 289 4.82 59.72 20.87
C ASP A 289 5.31 58.58 21.78
N ASN A 290 5.96 58.92 22.91
CA ASN A 290 6.47 57.93 23.86
C ASN A 290 5.41 56.94 24.38
N HIS A 291 4.16 57.39 24.59
CA HIS A 291 3.04 56.51 24.94
C HIS A 291 2.61 55.63 23.77
N GLY A 292 2.66 56.14 22.54
CA GLY A 292 2.42 55.39 21.31
C GLY A 292 3.47 54.31 21.07
N VAL A 293 4.76 54.61 21.27
CA VAL A 293 5.86 53.64 21.20
C VAL A 293 5.70 52.55 22.26
N LEU A 294 5.36 52.91 23.50
CA LEU A 294 5.10 51.94 24.56
C LEU A 294 3.92 51.01 24.23
N ARG A 295 2.86 51.56 23.64
CA ARG A 295 1.68 50.79 23.20
C ARG A 295 2.05 49.82 22.07
N LEU A 296 2.81 50.29 21.07
CA LEU A 296 3.30 49.45 19.98
C LEU A 296 4.21 48.34 20.50
N GLN A 297 5.09 48.63 21.46
CA GLN A 297 5.94 47.60 22.07
C GLN A 297 5.11 46.55 22.82
N LYS A 298 4.11 46.97 23.59
CA LYS A 298 3.18 46.03 24.26
C LYS A 298 2.42 45.16 23.27
N GLN A 299 1.99 45.73 22.15
CA GLN A 299 1.34 45.00 21.08
C GLN A 299 2.30 43.98 20.44
N LYS A 300 3.52 44.39 20.09
CA LYS A 300 4.55 43.47 19.55
C LYS A 300 4.91 42.35 20.51
N MET A 301 4.97 42.61 21.82
CA MET A 301 5.18 41.55 22.82
C MET A 301 3.99 40.58 22.86
N ALA A 302 2.76 41.09 22.81
CA ALA A 302 1.56 40.25 22.78
C ALA A 302 1.50 39.37 21.50
N ASP A 303 1.87 39.93 20.34
CA ASP A 303 1.95 39.20 19.08
C ASP A 303 3.04 38.10 19.16
N GLN A 304 4.21 38.42 19.73
CA GLN A 304 5.28 37.44 19.95
C GLN A 304 4.86 36.31 20.91
N ASP A 305 4.10 36.61 21.96
CA ASP A 305 3.58 35.59 22.89
C ASP A 305 2.62 34.62 22.19
N LEU A 306 1.80 35.12 21.24
CA LEU A 306 0.93 34.28 20.41
C LEU A 306 1.73 33.36 19.49
N ASP A 307 2.79 33.88 18.88
CA ASP A 307 3.69 33.10 18.02
C ASP A 307 4.41 31.98 18.81
N VAL A 308 4.85 32.27 20.04
CA VAL A 308 5.47 31.27 20.93
C VAL A 308 4.49 30.15 21.28
N GLU A 309 3.21 30.45 21.49
CA GLU A 309 2.19 29.44 21.75
C GLU A 309 1.92 28.55 20.51
N GLU A 310 2.00 29.09 19.29
CA GLU A 310 1.93 28.30 18.07
C GLU A 310 3.16 27.38 17.92
N LEU A 311 4.37 27.90 18.18
CA LEU A 311 5.60 27.11 18.20
C LEU A 311 5.52 25.97 19.22
N ARG A 312 4.99 26.23 20.41
CA ARG A 312 4.79 25.21 21.46
C ARG A 312 3.92 24.05 20.95
N LYS A 313 2.83 24.35 20.25
CA LYS A 313 1.94 23.33 19.64
C LYS A 313 2.62 22.52 18.53
N ILE A 314 3.54 23.13 17.79
CA ILE A 314 4.32 22.43 16.76
C ILE A 314 5.34 21.50 17.41
N VAL A 315 6.12 22.00 18.38
CA VAL A 315 7.14 21.23 19.09
C VAL A 315 6.53 20.06 19.86
N GLN A 316 5.36 20.26 20.48
CA GLN A 316 4.66 19.20 21.18
C GLN A 316 4.23 18.07 20.22
N ARG A 317 3.69 18.42 19.05
CA ARG A 317 3.35 17.44 18.00
C ARG A 317 4.58 16.76 17.41
N GLN A 318 5.69 17.48 17.26
CA GLN A 318 6.96 16.91 16.81
C GLN A 318 7.51 15.89 17.81
N LYS A 319 7.45 16.19 19.11
CA LYS A 319 7.83 15.26 20.18
C LYS A 319 7.00 13.98 20.12
N GLU A 320 5.68 14.12 19.99
CA GLU A 320 4.77 12.98 19.85
C GLU A 320 5.10 12.13 18.61
N LEU A 321 5.37 12.76 17.47
CA LEU A 321 5.77 12.09 16.23
C LEU A 321 7.11 11.36 16.37
N GLY A 322 8.10 11.98 17.03
CA GLY A 322 9.39 11.37 17.30
C GLY A 322 9.28 10.12 18.19
N ILE A 323 8.44 10.18 19.24
CA ILE A 323 8.17 9.04 20.11
C ILE A 323 7.48 7.91 19.33
N ALA A 324 6.48 8.24 18.50
CA ALA A 324 5.75 7.26 17.70
C ALA A 324 6.65 6.56 16.65
N ILE A 325 7.56 7.31 16.02
CA ILE A 325 8.56 6.72 15.10
C ILE A 325 9.48 5.76 15.84
N ASN A 326 10.00 6.17 17.00
CA ASN A 326 10.91 5.34 17.78
C ASN A 326 10.24 4.03 18.23
N GLN A 327 9.01 4.10 18.74
CA GLN A 327 8.22 2.91 19.10
C GLN A 327 7.99 1.98 17.90
N GLU A 328 7.66 2.54 16.74
CA GLU A 328 7.47 1.73 15.52
C GLU A 328 8.79 1.08 15.07
N LEU A 329 9.92 1.79 15.16
CA LEU A 329 11.24 1.23 14.87
C LEU A 329 11.62 0.11 15.84
N GLU A 330 11.30 0.24 17.13
CA GLU A 330 11.50 -0.81 18.11
C GLU A 330 10.68 -2.06 17.76
N VAL A 331 9.40 -1.89 17.42
CA VAL A 331 8.53 -2.99 16.98
C VAL A 331 9.05 -3.65 15.70
N GLN A 332 9.52 -2.86 14.73
CA GLN A 332 10.09 -3.39 13.49
C GLN A 332 11.42 -4.13 13.74
N ASN A 333 12.27 -3.63 14.64
CA ASN A 333 13.49 -4.32 15.04
C ASN A 333 13.18 -5.66 15.71
N GLU A 334 12.18 -5.70 16.59
CA GLU A 334 11.74 -6.95 17.22
C GLU A 334 11.19 -7.94 16.19
N MET A 335 10.41 -7.46 15.21
CA MET A 335 9.92 -8.29 14.12
C MET A 335 11.05 -8.84 13.24
N LEU A 336 12.06 -8.02 12.93
CA LEU A 336 13.24 -8.46 12.17
C LEU A 336 14.04 -9.50 12.94
N ARG A 337 14.18 -9.33 14.26
CA ARG A 337 14.85 -10.30 15.14
C ARG A 337 14.11 -11.65 15.15
N MET A 338 12.79 -11.66 15.26
CA MET A 338 12.00 -12.89 15.16
C MET A 338 12.16 -13.57 13.79
N VAL A 339 12.19 -12.79 12.71
CA VAL A 339 12.43 -13.33 11.36
C VAL A 339 13.82 -13.95 11.24
N ASP A 340 14.84 -13.33 11.82
CA ASP A 340 16.22 -13.85 11.84
C ASP A 340 16.30 -15.19 12.60
N GLU A 341 15.68 -15.25 13.78
CA GLU A 341 15.57 -16.49 14.56
C GLU A 341 14.83 -17.61 13.80
N ASP A 342 13.78 -17.27 13.05
CA ASP A 342 13.05 -18.21 12.21
C ASP A 342 13.87 -18.68 10.99
N VAL A 343 14.64 -17.77 10.36
CA VAL A 343 15.57 -18.09 9.27
C VAL A 343 16.66 -19.04 9.76
N ASP A 344 17.26 -18.78 10.93
CA ASP A 344 18.25 -19.67 11.54
C ASP A 344 17.68 -21.05 11.85
N ARG A 345 16.44 -21.10 12.37
CA ARG A 345 15.76 -22.36 12.65
C ARG A 345 15.50 -23.15 11.36
N VAL A 346 15.06 -22.49 10.30
CA VAL A 346 14.84 -23.11 8.99
C VAL A 346 16.17 -23.57 8.38
N GLN A 347 17.22 -22.77 8.47
CA GLN A 347 18.56 -23.13 8.01
C GLN A 347 19.09 -24.36 8.75
N GLY A 348 18.87 -24.45 10.07
CA GLY A 348 19.19 -25.62 10.88
C GLY A 348 18.46 -26.88 10.39
N LYS A 349 17.16 -26.78 10.13
CA LYS A 349 16.35 -27.88 9.58
C LYS A 349 16.83 -28.31 8.18
N ILE A 350 17.15 -27.35 7.31
CA ILE A 350 17.70 -27.60 5.97
C ILE A 350 19.05 -28.31 6.06
N ASN A 351 19.94 -27.87 6.95
CA ASN A 351 21.24 -28.50 7.16
C ASN A 351 21.11 -29.96 7.63
N ILE A 352 20.15 -30.24 8.51
CA ILE A 352 19.84 -31.61 8.95
C ILE A 352 19.30 -32.44 7.79
N ALA A 353 18.37 -31.89 7.00
CA ALA A 353 17.83 -32.56 5.82
C ALA A 353 18.94 -32.89 4.80
N LYS A 354 19.85 -31.93 4.53
CA LYS A 354 21.01 -32.11 3.64
C LYS A 354 21.93 -33.22 4.12
N ARG A 355 22.23 -33.31 5.43
CA ARG A 355 23.02 -34.40 6.01
C ARG A 355 22.33 -35.77 5.88
N ARG A 356 21.00 -35.83 5.99
CA ARG A 356 20.25 -37.08 5.84
C ARG A 356 20.24 -37.55 4.38
N VAL A 357 20.05 -36.64 3.43
CA VAL A 357 20.11 -36.94 1.99
C VAL A 357 21.50 -37.46 1.59
N GLY A 358 22.57 -36.82 2.05
CA GLY A 358 23.95 -37.27 1.77
C GLY A 358 24.38 -38.57 2.48
N LYS A 359 23.53 -39.16 3.34
CA LYS A 359 23.74 -40.51 3.89
C LYS A 359 22.96 -41.59 3.14
N ILE A 360 22.04 -41.19 2.27
CA ILE A 360 21.16 -42.09 1.49
C ILE A 360 21.66 -42.22 0.04
N SER A 361 22.47 -41.26 -0.43
CA SER A 361 23.40 -41.43 -1.57
C SER A 361 24.72 -42.01 -1.06
#